data_AF-A0A970Y0L0-F1
#
_entry.id   AF-A0A970Y0L0-F1
#
_cell.length_a   1.000
_cell.length_b   1.000
_cell.length_c   1.000
_cell.angle_alpha   90.00
_cell.angle_beta   90.00
_cell.angle_gamma   90.00
#
_symmetry.space_group_name_H-M   'P 1'
#
loop_
_entity.id
_entity.type
_entity.pdbx_description
1 polymer ?
#
loop_
_entity_poly.entity_id
_entity_poly.type
_entity_poly.pdbx_seq_one_letter_code
_entity_poly.pdbx_strand_id
1 'polypeptide(L)'
;MKNVCRGFLVFLFLFAPCLQTDSRADDFAAGGPEDRSGELQEHSFSRLPSASDGGGARTATASAPATGTLAAAYVPGEPRGLSGDDEGDGRETSNFRRLVRAEKLSLAAQILGMGVLQAADAWNSGHRPFSDARDNLRRAWTSAPVWDGDSYFYNYIGHPYTGSFTYNLMRSQDASPAVSWLFSCSQSLVWEFVLEATEQQPSIQDLIITSNVGSLMGEGIHRLTRRLKKNGLSWKKKAVILILNPAHVLNNGFR
;
A
#
# COMPACT_ATOMS: atom_id res chain seq x y z
N MET A 1 4.73 29.01 11.31
CA MET A 1 5.29 27.65 11.14
C MET A 1 5.15 26.72 12.37
N LYS A 2 4.14 26.90 13.25
CA LYS A 2 3.93 26.02 14.43
C LYS A 2 2.54 25.34 14.47
N ASN A 3 1.67 25.56 13.48
CA ASN A 3 0.26 25.16 13.57
C ASN A 3 -0.17 24.10 12.54
N VAL A 4 0.71 23.70 11.60
CA VAL A 4 0.36 22.74 10.54
C VAL A 4 0.35 21.29 11.04
N CYS A 5 1.07 20.97 12.13
CA CYS A 5 1.11 19.61 12.71
C CYS A 5 -0.15 19.21 13.50
N ARG A 6 -1.11 20.12 13.76
CA ARG A 6 -2.28 19.83 14.61
C ARG A 6 -3.46 19.21 13.86
N GLY A 7 -3.56 19.37 12.53
CA GLY A 7 -4.66 18.80 11.74
C GLY A 7 -4.53 17.30 11.45
N PHE A 8 -3.31 16.75 11.52
CA PHE A 8 -3.03 15.40 11.02
C PHE A 8 -3.50 14.27 11.94
N LEU A 9 -3.81 14.56 13.21
CA LEU A 9 -4.41 13.56 14.10
C LEU A 9 -5.83 13.14 13.65
N VAL A 10 -6.47 13.88 12.73
CA VAL A 10 -7.81 13.52 12.24
C VAL A 10 -7.74 12.47 11.12
N PHE A 11 -6.70 12.47 10.28
CA PHE A 11 -6.59 11.57 9.13
C PHE A 11 -6.30 10.11 9.53
N LEU A 12 -5.52 9.90 10.59
CA LEU A 12 -5.22 8.57 11.14
C LEU A 12 -6.39 7.93 11.91
N PHE A 13 -7.36 8.73 12.36
CA PHE A 13 -8.50 8.25 13.16
C PHE A 13 -9.74 7.89 12.35
N LEU A 14 -9.80 8.25 11.06
CA LEU A 14 -10.98 7.97 10.22
C LEU A 14 -11.14 6.49 9.81
N PHE A 15 -10.16 5.62 10.13
CA PHE A 15 -10.25 4.18 9.87
C PHE A 15 -10.42 3.32 11.13
N ALA A 16 -10.62 3.89 12.32
CA ALA A 16 -10.88 3.12 13.54
C ALA A 16 -12.21 3.53 14.20
N PRO A 17 -13.35 2.90 13.85
CA PRO A 17 -14.52 3.02 14.69
C PRO A 17 -14.35 2.15 15.94
N CYS A 18 -14.31 2.82 17.09
CA CYS A 18 -14.85 2.37 18.38
C CYS A 18 -14.29 1.05 18.97
N LEU A 19 -13.39 1.20 19.95
CA LEU A 19 -13.35 0.30 21.11
C LEU A 19 -13.45 1.17 22.36
N GLN A 20 -14.69 1.49 22.72
CA GLN A 20 -15.03 1.98 24.05
C GLN A 20 -15.17 0.75 24.95
N THR A 21 -14.14 0.47 25.75
CA THR A 21 -14.29 -0.38 26.92
C THR A 21 -14.32 0.52 28.14
N ASP A 22 -15.51 0.65 28.69
CA ASP A 22 -15.76 1.15 30.03
C ASP A 22 -15.11 0.20 31.04
N SER A 23 -14.28 0.72 31.93
CA SER A 23 -14.08 0.17 33.28
C SER A 23 -13.37 1.22 34.13
N ARG A 24 -14.17 1.90 34.95
CA ARG A 24 -13.76 2.30 36.30
C ARG A 24 -13.13 1.11 37.02
N ALA A 25 -11.92 1.29 37.52
CA ALA A 25 -11.42 0.64 38.72
C ALA A 25 -10.33 1.55 39.29
N ASP A 26 -10.45 1.80 40.59
CA ASP A 26 -9.79 2.85 41.33
C ASP A 26 -8.34 2.51 41.75
N ASP A 27 -7.59 3.58 42.04
CA ASP A 27 -6.50 3.74 43.02
C ASP A 27 -5.46 2.62 43.25
N PHE A 28 -4.17 2.96 43.05
CA PHE A 28 -3.19 2.99 44.17
C PHE A 28 -1.84 3.67 43.79
N ALA A 29 -1.57 4.78 44.51
CA ALA A 29 -0.31 5.29 45.07
C ALA A 29 1.08 5.16 44.36
N ALA A 30 1.64 6.33 44.02
CA ALA A 30 2.86 6.97 44.57
C ALA A 30 4.24 6.26 44.68
N GLY A 31 5.29 7.02 44.27
CA GLY A 31 6.73 6.85 44.57
C GLY A 31 7.55 6.53 43.31
N GLY A 32 8.42 7.39 42.74
CA GLY A 32 9.56 8.11 43.31
C GLY A 32 10.86 7.33 42.98
N PRO A 33 11.85 7.89 42.24
CA PRO A 33 12.98 7.11 41.73
C PRO A 33 14.17 7.10 42.70
N GLU A 34 14.79 5.94 42.90
CA GLU A 34 16.10 5.82 43.55
C GLU A 34 17.15 5.31 42.56
N ASP A 35 18.20 6.12 42.48
CA ASP A 35 19.53 5.88 41.92
C ASP A 35 20.25 4.72 42.61
N ARG A 36 20.98 3.89 41.85
CA ARG A 36 22.25 3.34 42.34
C ARG A 36 23.18 2.91 41.21
N SER A 37 24.35 3.52 41.29
CA SER A 37 25.61 3.30 40.59
C SER A 37 26.40 2.08 41.12
N GLY A 38 27.38 1.64 40.33
CA GLY A 38 28.36 0.58 40.63
C GLY A 38 27.90 -0.77 40.08
N GLU A 39 28.65 -1.53 39.27
CA GLU A 39 30.03 -1.91 39.49
C GLU A 39 30.67 -2.37 38.16
N LEU A 40 31.94 -2.01 37.98
CA LEU A 40 32.83 -2.39 36.88
C LEU A 40 33.36 -3.81 37.13
N GLN A 41 33.38 -4.66 36.09
CA GLN A 41 34.34 -5.76 36.06
C GLN A 41 34.85 -5.97 34.63
N GLU A 42 36.12 -5.61 34.45
CA GLU A 42 36.93 -5.92 33.28
C GLU A 42 37.22 -7.41 33.19
N HIS A 43 37.25 -7.96 31.97
CA HIS A 43 38.15 -9.06 31.65
C HIS A 43 38.70 -8.90 30.23
N SER A 44 40.02 -8.75 30.16
CA SER A 44 40.80 -8.51 28.96
C SER A 44 41.22 -9.82 28.27
N PHE A 45 41.08 -9.83 26.95
CA PHE A 45 41.93 -10.41 25.90
C PHE A 45 42.72 -11.71 26.13
N SER A 46 42.50 -12.72 25.28
CA SER A 46 43.52 -13.70 24.86
C SER A 46 43.19 -14.39 23.51
N ARG A 47 43.84 -13.87 22.46
CA ARG A 47 44.59 -14.50 21.34
C ARG A 47 44.19 -15.89 20.73
N LEU A 48 44.20 -15.90 19.39
CA LEU A 48 44.03 -16.98 18.37
C LEU A 48 45.08 -18.13 18.40
N PRO A 49 44.80 -19.25 17.70
CA PRO A 49 45.54 -19.65 16.47
C PRO A 49 44.58 -20.11 15.32
N SER A 50 44.78 -19.95 14.00
CA SER A 50 45.87 -20.18 13.01
C SER A 50 45.92 -21.60 12.39
N ALA A 51 45.46 -21.69 11.12
CA ALA A 51 45.87 -22.57 9.99
C ALA A 51 45.70 -24.11 10.15
N SER A 52 45.49 -24.98 9.16
CA SER A 52 45.60 -25.02 7.69
C SER A 52 44.94 -26.33 7.17
N ASP A 53 44.48 -26.34 5.90
CA ASP A 53 44.48 -27.44 4.90
C ASP A 53 43.24 -27.34 3.98
N GLY A 54 43.28 -27.43 2.65
CA GLY A 54 44.37 -27.80 1.76
C GLY A 54 43.91 -28.85 0.74
N GLY A 55 43.48 -28.41 -0.46
CA GLY A 55 43.63 -29.16 -1.71
C GLY A 55 42.44 -29.95 -2.26
N GLY A 56 42.16 -29.76 -3.56
CA GLY A 56 41.31 -30.69 -4.30
C GLY A 56 40.71 -30.21 -5.63
N ALA A 57 41.46 -29.50 -6.49
CA ALA A 57 41.06 -29.26 -7.88
C ALA A 57 41.43 -30.47 -8.76
N ARG A 58 40.51 -30.95 -9.60
CA ARG A 58 40.81 -31.81 -10.75
C ARG A 58 40.02 -31.34 -11.98
N THR A 59 40.76 -31.18 -13.07
CA THR A 59 40.36 -30.79 -14.42
C THR A 59 40.12 -31.99 -15.33
N ALA A 60 39.37 -31.71 -16.41
CA ALA A 60 39.29 -32.40 -17.71
C ALA A 60 38.43 -33.68 -17.78
N THR A 61 37.46 -33.74 -18.71
CA THR A 61 37.64 -34.10 -20.12
C THR A 61 36.34 -33.90 -20.93
N ALA A 62 36.49 -33.62 -22.22
CA ALA A 62 35.44 -33.42 -23.21
C ALA A 62 34.83 -34.73 -23.73
N SER A 63 33.56 -34.70 -24.16
CA SER A 63 33.05 -35.45 -25.32
C SER A 63 31.58 -35.11 -25.62
N ALA A 64 31.30 -34.51 -26.78
CA ALA A 64 30.05 -34.75 -27.51
C ALA A 64 30.20 -36.09 -28.26
N PRO A 65 29.13 -36.88 -28.49
CA PRO A 65 28.39 -36.73 -29.76
C PRO A 65 26.91 -37.21 -29.72
N ALA A 66 26.31 -37.17 -30.91
CA ALA A 66 25.13 -37.90 -31.40
C ALA A 66 23.75 -37.23 -31.26
N THR A 67 23.48 -36.40 -32.27
CA THR A 67 22.21 -36.28 -32.98
C THR A 67 21.42 -37.60 -33.00
N GLY A 68 20.31 -37.65 -32.27
CA GLY A 68 19.32 -38.71 -32.34
C GLY A 68 17.95 -38.12 -32.65
N THR A 69 17.55 -38.19 -33.91
CA THR A 69 16.22 -37.84 -34.39
C THR A 69 15.17 -38.75 -33.74
N LEU A 70 14.42 -38.23 -32.77
CA LEU A 70 13.19 -38.86 -32.29
C LEU A 70 12.02 -38.31 -33.10
N ALA A 71 11.63 -39.07 -34.13
CA ALA A 71 10.35 -38.88 -34.79
C ALA A 71 9.24 -39.22 -33.79
N ALA A 72 8.63 -38.19 -33.20
CA ALA A 72 7.40 -38.35 -32.43
C ALA A 72 6.27 -38.70 -33.40
N ALA A 73 5.75 -39.93 -33.30
CA ALA A 73 4.56 -40.34 -34.02
C ALA A 73 3.38 -39.46 -33.60
N TYR A 74 2.85 -38.70 -34.56
CA TYR A 74 1.62 -37.92 -34.40
C TYR A 74 0.43 -38.88 -34.32
N VAL A 75 -0.17 -38.99 -33.14
CA VAL A 75 -1.48 -39.65 -32.93
C VAL A 75 -2.53 -38.54 -33.00
N PRO A 76 -3.41 -38.50 -34.01
CA PRO A 76 -4.49 -37.52 -34.03
C PRO A 76 -5.45 -37.82 -32.88
N GLY A 77 -5.60 -36.85 -31.95
CA GLY A 77 -6.62 -36.90 -30.91
C GLY A 77 -8.00 -36.68 -31.51
N GLU A 78 -8.98 -37.47 -31.07
CA GLU A 78 -10.40 -37.25 -31.33
C GLU A 78 -10.81 -35.80 -31.01
N PRO A 79 -11.70 -35.18 -31.79
CA PRO A 79 -12.23 -33.87 -31.46
C PRO A 79 -13.08 -33.97 -30.18
N ARG A 80 -12.51 -33.53 -29.05
CA ARG A 80 -13.31 -33.18 -27.87
C ARG A 80 -14.30 -32.10 -28.28
N GLY A 81 -15.57 -32.37 -28.02
CA GLY A 81 -16.66 -31.43 -28.24
C GLY A 81 -16.36 -30.06 -27.66
N LEU A 82 -16.60 -29.03 -28.47
CA LEU A 82 -16.67 -27.64 -28.09
C LEU A 82 -17.84 -27.44 -27.12
N SER A 83 -17.57 -27.54 -25.81
CA SER A 83 -18.36 -26.88 -24.78
C SER A 83 -17.54 -25.68 -24.30
N GLY A 84 -17.59 -24.58 -25.07
CA GLY A 84 -16.56 -23.55 -25.03
C GLY A 84 -17.05 -22.12 -24.86
N ASP A 85 -18.26 -21.85 -24.36
CA ASP A 85 -18.80 -20.48 -24.48
C ASP A 85 -19.32 -19.84 -23.17
N ASP A 86 -19.28 -20.52 -22.01
CA ASP A 86 -19.91 -20.00 -20.76
C ASP A 86 -18.89 -19.51 -19.69
N GLU A 87 -17.62 -19.94 -19.73
CA GLU A 87 -16.61 -19.49 -18.75
C GLU A 87 -16.11 -18.07 -18.99
N GLY A 88 -16.17 -17.58 -20.24
CA GLY A 88 -15.69 -16.25 -20.63
C GLY A 88 -16.56 -15.13 -20.06
N ASP A 89 -17.88 -15.23 -20.26
CA ASP A 89 -18.87 -14.25 -19.77
C ASP A 89 -18.90 -14.20 -18.23
N GLY A 90 -18.85 -15.36 -17.58
CA GLY A 90 -18.79 -15.45 -16.11
C GLY A 90 -17.53 -14.83 -15.48
N ARG A 91 -16.38 -14.90 -16.16
CA ARG A 91 -15.13 -14.30 -15.68
C ARG A 91 -15.10 -12.79 -15.88
N GLU A 92 -15.55 -12.32 -17.03
CA GLU A 92 -15.61 -10.88 -17.35
C GLU A 92 -16.56 -10.16 -16.38
N THR A 93 -17.76 -10.70 -16.18
CA THR A 93 -18.76 -10.15 -15.24
C THR A 93 -18.25 -10.11 -13.79
N SER A 94 -17.47 -11.12 -13.36
CA SER A 94 -16.83 -11.15 -12.04
C SER A 94 -15.75 -10.09 -11.87
N ASN A 95 -14.86 -9.95 -12.86
CA ASN A 95 -13.80 -8.93 -12.84
C ASN A 95 -14.38 -7.52 -12.87
N PHE A 96 -15.41 -7.29 -13.70
CA PHE A 96 -16.10 -6.02 -13.77
C PHE A 96 -16.73 -5.66 -12.41
N ARG A 97 -17.37 -6.60 -11.74
CA ARG A 97 -17.93 -6.38 -10.40
C ARG A 97 -16.86 -6.02 -9.37
N ARG A 98 -15.70 -6.68 -9.40
CA ARG A 98 -14.55 -6.36 -8.52
C ARG A 98 -14.01 -4.97 -8.78
N LEU A 99 -13.89 -4.58 -10.05
CA LEU A 99 -13.44 -3.25 -10.46
C LEU A 99 -14.44 -2.18 -10.01
N VAL A 100 -15.74 -2.36 -10.27
CA VAL A 100 -16.80 -1.44 -9.84
C VAL A 100 -16.81 -1.26 -8.33
N ARG A 101 -16.58 -2.34 -7.57
CA ARG A 101 -16.45 -2.27 -6.11
C ARG A 101 -15.23 -1.43 -5.71
N ALA A 102 -14.07 -1.71 -6.29
CA ALA A 102 -12.84 -0.96 -6.00
C ALA A 102 -13.00 0.53 -6.34
N GLU A 103 -13.60 0.85 -7.49
CA GLU A 103 -13.84 2.21 -7.94
C GLU A 103 -14.76 2.97 -6.98
N LYS A 104 -15.89 2.38 -6.60
CA LYS A 104 -16.82 3.00 -5.63
C LYS A 104 -16.15 3.30 -4.29
N LEU A 105 -15.37 2.35 -3.77
CA LEU A 105 -14.64 2.53 -2.51
C LEU A 105 -13.54 3.58 -2.64
N SER A 106 -12.84 3.60 -3.79
CA SER A 106 -11.79 4.57 -4.08
C SER A 106 -12.35 5.99 -4.16
N LEU A 107 -13.39 6.21 -4.97
CA LEU A 107 -14.02 7.52 -5.13
C LEU A 107 -14.62 8.02 -3.80
N ALA A 108 -15.28 7.15 -3.04
CA ALA A 108 -15.80 7.51 -1.72
C ALA A 108 -14.69 7.96 -0.77
N ALA A 109 -13.56 7.24 -0.75
CA ALA A 109 -12.41 7.59 0.07
C ALA A 109 -11.74 8.90 -0.39
N GLN A 110 -11.62 9.12 -1.70
CA GLN A 110 -11.05 10.35 -2.26
C GLN A 110 -11.94 11.57 -1.98
N ILE A 111 -13.25 11.49 -2.18
CA ILE A 111 -14.19 12.58 -1.87
C ILE A 111 -14.16 12.91 -0.37
N LEU A 112 -14.16 11.88 0.48
CA LEU A 112 -14.03 12.07 1.93
C LEU A 112 -12.69 12.74 2.28
N GLY A 113 -11.60 12.26 1.71
CA GLY A 113 -10.26 12.80 1.90
C GLY A 113 -10.17 14.27 1.49
N MET A 114 -10.70 14.61 0.31
CA MET A 114 -10.79 15.99 -0.18
C MET A 114 -11.60 16.86 0.79
N GLY A 115 -12.79 16.41 1.23
CA GLY A 115 -13.59 17.14 2.19
C GLY A 115 -12.87 17.42 3.51
N VAL A 116 -12.10 16.44 4.02
CA VAL A 116 -11.30 16.60 5.24
C VAL A 116 -10.15 17.59 5.02
N LEU A 117 -9.43 17.51 3.90
CA LEU A 117 -8.34 18.44 3.58
C LEU A 117 -8.86 19.87 3.44
N GLN A 118 -9.96 20.06 2.70
CA GLN A 118 -10.60 21.37 2.51
C GLN A 118 -11.13 21.94 3.83
N ALA A 119 -11.74 21.12 4.68
CA ALA A 119 -12.18 21.55 6.00
C ALA A 119 -10.99 21.95 6.89
N ALA A 120 -9.89 21.20 6.83
CA ALA A 120 -8.69 21.51 7.60
C ALA A 120 -8.00 22.80 7.11
N ASP A 121 -7.91 23.03 5.81
CA ASP A 121 -7.35 24.27 5.26
C ASP A 121 -8.27 25.47 5.56
N ALA A 122 -9.57 25.34 5.37
CA ALA A 122 -10.54 26.37 5.75
C ALA A 122 -10.45 26.74 7.24
N TRP A 123 -10.27 25.74 8.11
CA TRP A 123 -10.09 25.95 9.55
C TRP A 123 -8.79 26.67 9.91
N ASN A 124 -7.69 26.36 9.20
CA ASN A 124 -6.37 26.88 9.53
C ASN A 124 -6.06 28.24 8.87
N SER A 125 -6.52 28.41 7.63
CA SER A 125 -6.17 29.54 6.75
C SER A 125 -7.33 30.52 6.55
N GLY A 126 -8.57 30.09 6.84
CA GLY A 126 -9.78 30.85 6.50
C GLY A 126 -10.11 30.86 5.00
N HIS A 127 -9.39 30.06 4.21
CA HIS A 127 -9.62 29.88 2.78
C HIS A 127 -11.03 29.36 2.53
N ARG A 128 -11.62 29.77 1.40
CA ARG A 128 -12.92 29.26 0.96
C ARG A 128 -12.68 28.17 -0.07
N PRO A 129 -12.97 26.90 0.27
CA PRO A 129 -12.85 25.79 -0.66
C PRO A 129 -13.62 26.08 -1.94
N PHE A 130 -13.03 25.71 -3.07
CA PHE A 130 -13.60 25.72 -4.41
C PHE A 130 -13.94 27.10 -4.95
N SER A 131 -13.35 28.16 -4.38
CA SER A 131 -13.58 29.55 -4.82
C SER A 131 -13.18 29.77 -6.29
N ASP A 132 -12.07 29.17 -6.72
CA ASP A 132 -11.54 29.30 -8.09
C ASP A 132 -11.61 28.00 -8.90
N ALA A 133 -12.47 27.05 -8.49
CA ALA A 133 -12.48 25.67 -8.99
C ALA A 133 -12.58 25.54 -10.51
N ARG A 134 -13.39 26.38 -11.16
CA ARG A 134 -13.55 26.35 -12.62
C ARG A 134 -12.25 26.71 -13.33
N ASP A 135 -11.57 27.76 -12.88
CA ASP A 135 -10.37 28.27 -13.54
C ASP A 135 -9.19 27.34 -13.27
N ASN A 136 -9.10 26.79 -12.06
CA ASN A 136 -8.11 25.78 -11.69
C ASN A 136 -8.29 24.52 -12.54
N LEU A 137 -9.51 24.00 -12.66
CA LEU A 137 -9.79 22.83 -13.49
C LEU A 137 -9.47 23.10 -14.95
N ARG A 138 -9.81 24.29 -15.48
CA ARG A 138 -9.41 24.66 -16.84
C ARG A 138 -7.89 24.65 -17.01
N ARG A 139 -7.12 25.16 -16.05
CA ARG A 139 -5.65 25.16 -16.10
C ARG A 139 -5.07 23.75 -16.04
N ALA A 140 -5.62 22.87 -15.22
CA ALA A 140 -5.17 21.47 -15.10
C ALA A 140 -5.23 20.72 -16.45
N TRP A 141 -6.22 21.02 -17.28
CA TRP A 141 -6.41 20.35 -18.59
C TRP A 141 -5.81 21.11 -19.78
N THR A 142 -5.28 22.32 -19.57
CA THR A 142 -4.70 23.16 -20.64
C THR A 142 -3.22 23.47 -20.45
N SER A 143 -2.67 23.20 -19.27
CA SER A 143 -1.27 23.44 -18.92
C SER A 143 -0.64 22.16 -18.38
N ALA A 144 0.68 22.04 -18.51
CA ALA A 144 1.40 20.87 -17.99
C ALA A 144 1.31 20.80 -16.45
N PRO A 145 1.38 19.59 -15.87
CA PRO A 145 1.62 19.42 -14.43
C PRO A 145 2.89 20.15 -13.99
N VAL A 146 2.93 20.56 -12.73
CA VAL A 146 4.06 21.29 -12.16
C VAL A 146 4.69 20.51 -11.01
N TRP A 147 5.90 20.90 -10.64
CA TRP A 147 6.46 20.45 -9.37
C TRP A 147 5.90 21.36 -8.27
N ASP A 148 5.01 20.84 -7.42
CA ASP A 148 4.45 21.61 -6.30
C ASP A 148 5.45 21.74 -5.14
N GLY A 149 5.14 22.66 -4.22
CA GLY A 149 5.90 22.94 -3.01
C GLY A 149 5.28 22.37 -1.74
N ASP A 150 4.45 21.32 -1.84
CA ASP A 150 3.75 20.75 -0.70
C ASP A 150 4.72 20.12 0.29
N SER A 151 4.26 20.00 1.54
CA SER A 151 5.12 19.51 2.60
C SER A 151 5.57 18.09 2.32
N TYR A 152 6.83 17.77 2.67
CA TYR A 152 7.40 16.43 2.54
C TYR A 152 6.46 15.32 3.05
N PHE A 153 5.72 15.60 4.11
CA PHE A 153 4.78 14.65 4.69
C PHE A 153 3.67 14.23 3.70
N TYR A 154 3.08 15.17 2.95
CA TYR A 154 2.04 14.83 1.98
C TYR A 154 2.64 14.00 0.84
N ASN A 155 3.68 14.51 0.21
CA ASN A 155 4.21 13.95 -1.05
C ASN A 155 4.88 12.59 -0.84
N TYR A 156 5.51 12.35 0.34
CA TYR A 156 6.30 11.14 0.58
C TYR A 156 5.74 10.20 1.66
N ILE A 157 4.66 10.58 2.34
CA ILE A 157 3.96 9.69 3.29
C ILE A 157 2.48 9.55 2.91
N GLY A 158 1.79 10.68 2.74
CA GLY A 158 0.37 10.71 2.35
C GLY A 158 0.13 10.01 1.01
N HIS A 159 0.76 10.50 -0.05
CA HIS A 159 0.63 9.97 -1.41
C HIS A 159 1.02 8.49 -1.53
N PRO A 160 2.16 8.02 -0.98
CA PRO A 160 2.45 6.59 -0.95
C PRO A 160 1.40 5.76 -0.19
N TYR A 161 0.85 6.29 0.90
CA TYR A 161 -0.18 5.57 1.65
C TYR A 161 -1.52 5.51 0.89
N THR A 162 -1.95 6.58 0.24
CA THR A 162 -3.16 6.59 -0.61
C THR A 162 -2.99 5.69 -1.83
N GLY A 163 -1.81 5.68 -2.44
CA GLY A 163 -1.46 4.73 -3.50
C GLY A 163 -1.47 3.27 -3.04
N SER A 164 -0.93 2.99 -1.86
CA SER A 164 -1.01 1.66 -1.22
C SER A 164 -2.45 1.22 -0.96
N PHE A 165 -3.31 2.15 -0.51
CA PHE A 165 -4.73 1.90 -0.29
C PHE A 165 -5.44 1.54 -1.60
N THR A 166 -5.30 2.37 -2.64
CA THR A 166 -5.96 2.13 -3.94
C THR A 166 -5.44 0.86 -4.62
N TYR A 167 -4.14 0.59 -4.56
CA TYR A 167 -3.55 -0.69 -4.97
C TYR A 167 -4.21 -1.88 -4.23
N ASN A 168 -4.37 -1.78 -2.91
CA ASN A 168 -4.95 -2.85 -2.11
C ASN A 168 -6.45 -3.08 -2.36
N LEU A 169 -7.20 -2.08 -2.86
CA LEU A 169 -8.61 -2.26 -3.22
C LEU A 169 -8.80 -3.31 -4.33
N MET A 170 -7.87 -3.39 -5.28
CA MET A 170 -7.86 -4.46 -6.29
C MET A 170 -7.10 -5.68 -5.79
N ARG A 171 -5.95 -5.47 -5.14
CA ARG A 171 -5.06 -6.55 -4.73
C ARG A 171 -5.70 -7.50 -3.72
N SER A 172 -6.56 -6.99 -2.82
CA SER A 172 -7.30 -7.81 -1.85
C SER A 172 -8.47 -8.58 -2.45
N GLN A 173 -8.82 -8.32 -3.72
CA GLN A 173 -9.81 -9.05 -4.52
C GLN A 173 -9.11 -10.02 -5.49
N ASP A 174 -7.91 -10.48 -5.14
CA ASP A 174 -7.07 -11.42 -5.91
C ASP A 174 -6.62 -10.93 -7.30
N ALA A 175 -6.68 -9.62 -7.56
CA ALA A 175 -6.07 -9.05 -8.77
C ALA A 175 -4.55 -9.24 -8.75
N SER A 176 -3.94 -9.30 -9.95
CA SER A 176 -2.49 -9.35 -10.08
C SER A 176 -1.84 -8.03 -9.63
N PRO A 177 -0.55 -8.03 -9.26
CA PRO A 177 0.16 -6.81 -8.93
C PRO A 177 0.12 -5.75 -10.04
N ALA A 178 0.22 -6.17 -11.31
CA ALA A 178 0.18 -5.26 -12.46
C ALA A 178 -1.19 -4.58 -12.61
N VAL A 179 -2.29 -5.33 -12.51
CA VAL A 179 -3.66 -4.76 -12.58
C VAL A 179 -3.92 -3.83 -11.39
N SER A 180 -3.44 -4.21 -10.21
CA SER A 180 -3.58 -3.40 -9.00
C SER A 180 -2.78 -2.10 -9.08
N TRP A 181 -1.58 -2.14 -9.67
CA TRP A 181 -0.76 -0.97 -9.94
C TRP A 181 -1.42 -0.05 -10.98
N LEU A 182 -1.91 -0.58 -12.11
CA LEU A 182 -2.62 0.21 -13.12
C LEU A 182 -3.86 0.90 -12.54
N PHE A 183 -4.61 0.20 -11.68
CA PHE A 183 -5.72 0.80 -10.96
C PHE A 183 -5.22 1.94 -10.05
N SER A 184 -4.15 1.75 -9.29
CA SER A 184 -3.57 2.82 -8.48
C SER A 184 -3.11 4.03 -9.32
N CYS A 185 -2.55 3.80 -10.52
CA CYS A 185 -2.22 4.86 -11.47
C CYS A 185 -3.46 5.63 -11.92
N SER A 186 -4.55 4.93 -12.26
CA SER A 186 -5.79 5.60 -12.66
C SER A 186 -6.37 6.43 -11.52
N GLN A 187 -6.31 5.94 -10.28
CA GLN A 187 -6.77 6.70 -9.11
C GLN A 187 -5.91 7.92 -8.82
N SER A 188 -4.59 7.83 -9.01
CA SER A 188 -3.71 9.01 -8.90
C SER A 188 -4.07 10.06 -9.94
N LEU A 189 -4.37 9.68 -11.17
CA LEU A 189 -4.83 10.62 -12.21
C LEU A 189 -6.17 11.26 -11.86
N VAL A 190 -7.12 10.49 -11.33
CA VAL A 190 -8.42 11.01 -10.87
C VAL A 190 -8.24 12.03 -9.76
N TRP A 191 -7.40 11.74 -8.77
CA TRP A 191 -7.10 12.67 -7.69
C TRP A 191 -6.55 14.00 -8.26
N GLU A 192 -5.45 13.93 -8.99
CA GLU A 192 -4.70 15.10 -9.47
C GLU A 192 -5.50 15.95 -10.47
N PHE A 193 -6.12 15.32 -11.49
CA PHE A 193 -6.75 16.04 -12.61
C PHE A 193 -8.23 16.34 -12.41
N VAL A 194 -8.89 15.77 -11.40
CA VAL A 194 -10.32 15.97 -11.17
C VAL A 194 -10.60 16.61 -9.82
N LEU A 195 -10.05 16.05 -8.73
CA LEU A 195 -10.35 16.53 -7.39
C LEU A 195 -9.43 17.67 -6.97
N GLU A 196 -8.13 17.43 -6.97
CA GLU A 196 -7.11 18.41 -6.57
C GLU A 196 -6.99 19.55 -7.56
N ALA A 197 -7.22 19.28 -8.86
CA ALA A 197 -7.34 20.28 -9.93
C ALA A 197 -8.35 21.40 -9.64
N THR A 198 -9.28 21.21 -8.70
CA THR A 198 -10.20 22.28 -8.28
C THR A 198 -9.55 23.32 -7.37
N GLU A 199 -8.44 23.01 -6.71
CA GLU A 199 -7.71 23.95 -5.85
C GLU A 199 -6.34 24.32 -6.40
N GLN A 200 -5.62 23.35 -6.97
CA GLN A 200 -4.24 23.54 -7.39
C GLN A 200 -3.92 22.84 -8.71
N GLN A 201 -2.77 23.18 -9.29
CA GLN A 201 -2.32 22.57 -10.54
C GLN A 201 -1.82 21.14 -10.25
N PRO A 202 -2.09 20.16 -11.13
CA PRO A 202 -1.63 18.78 -10.95
C PRO A 202 -0.12 18.68 -10.73
N SER A 203 0.27 17.75 -9.86
CA SER A 203 1.64 17.56 -9.43
C SER A 203 2.38 16.47 -10.21
N ILE A 204 3.57 16.78 -10.72
CA ILE A 204 4.44 15.78 -11.37
C ILE A 204 4.90 14.72 -10.36
N GLN A 205 5.30 15.14 -9.16
CA GLN A 205 5.91 14.24 -8.19
C GLN A 205 4.87 13.28 -7.62
N ASP A 206 3.65 13.75 -7.39
CA ASP A 206 2.58 12.92 -6.83
C ASP A 206 2.06 11.91 -7.85
N LEU A 207 1.97 12.28 -9.13
CA LEU A 207 1.67 11.35 -10.23
C LEU A 207 2.68 10.18 -10.31
N ILE A 208 3.94 10.42 -9.97
CA ILE A 208 4.97 9.38 -9.97
C ILE A 208 4.96 8.60 -8.65
N ILE A 209 4.99 9.31 -7.52
CA ILE A 209 5.24 8.72 -6.21
C ILE A 209 4.03 7.93 -5.73
N THR A 210 2.82 8.46 -5.88
CA THR A 210 1.57 7.85 -5.38
C THR A 210 1.48 6.40 -5.82
N SER A 211 1.51 6.13 -7.12
CA SER A 211 1.28 4.78 -7.62
C SER A 211 2.54 3.91 -7.58
N ASN A 212 3.72 4.44 -7.89
CA ASN A 212 4.94 3.63 -7.92
C ASN A 212 5.40 3.24 -6.52
N VAL A 213 5.58 4.21 -5.62
CA VAL A 213 6.00 3.93 -4.24
C VAL A 213 4.83 3.30 -3.47
N GLY A 214 3.60 3.78 -3.69
CA GLY A 214 2.43 3.25 -3.02
C GLY A 214 2.15 1.79 -3.37
N SER A 215 2.32 1.34 -4.62
CA SER A 215 2.14 -0.08 -4.96
C SER A 215 3.19 -1.00 -4.33
N LEU A 216 4.45 -0.54 -4.22
CA LEU A 216 5.51 -1.29 -3.52
C LEU A 216 5.17 -1.43 -2.03
N MET A 217 4.78 -0.33 -1.39
CA MET A 217 4.30 -0.33 -0.01
C MET A 217 3.07 -1.24 0.13
N GLY A 218 2.12 -1.13 -0.80
CA GLY A 218 0.87 -1.87 -0.83
C GLY A 218 1.06 -3.37 -0.96
N GLU A 219 1.98 -3.84 -1.81
CA GLU A 219 2.31 -5.27 -1.92
C GLU A 219 2.99 -5.79 -0.65
N GLY A 220 3.86 -4.98 -0.03
CA GLY A 220 4.46 -5.30 1.28
C GLY A 220 3.39 -5.49 2.36
N ILE A 221 2.50 -4.51 2.49
CA ILE A 221 1.36 -4.55 3.41
C ILE A 221 0.44 -5.74 3.11
N HIS A 222 0.12 -5.99 1.84
CA HIS A 222 -0.74 -7.10 1.44
C HIS A 222 -0.16 -8.47 1.83
N ARG A 223 1.15 -8.67 1.61
CA ARG A 223 1.86 -9.88 2.05
C ARG A 223 1.88 -10.00 3.57
N LEU A 224 2.09 -8.90 4.28
CA LEU A 224 2.02 -8.85 5.74
C LEU A 224 0.63 -9.24 6.25
N THR A 225 -0.44 -8.65 5.70
CA THR A 225 -1.84 -9.00 6.02
C THR A 225 -2.07 -10.50 5.88
N ARG A 226 -1.66 -11.11 4.76
CA ARG A 226 -1.80 -12.57 4.56
C ARG A 226 -1.03 -13.40 5.57
N ARG A 227 0.19 -12.98 5.95
CA ARG A 227 0.99 -13.67 6.98
C ARG A 227 0.34 -13.57 8.36
N LEU A 228 -0.15 -12.39 8.74
CA LEU A 228 -0.82 -12.18 10.04
C LEU A 228 -2.07 -13.04 10.20
N LYS A 229 -2.82 -13.26 9.11
CA LYS A 229 -4.02 -14.08 9.09
C LYS A 229 -3.76 -15.58 9.29
N LYS A 230 -2.62 -16.11 8.84
CA LYS A 230 -2.31 -17.57 8.91
C LYS A 230 -2.30 -18.13 10.34
N ASN A 231 -1.91 -17.32 11.33
CA ASN A 231 -1.72 -17.75 12.71
C ASN A 231 -2.86 -17.27 13.64
N GLY A 232 -4.08 -17.13 13.10
CA GLY A 232 -5.24 -16.58 13.82
C GLY A 232 -5.18 -15.07 14.07
N LEU A 233 -6.34 -14.39 14.11
CA LEU A 233 -6.43 -12.94 14.29
C LEU A 233 -6.76 -12.56 15.73
N SER A 234 -5.72 -12.26 16.52
CA SER A 234 -5.90 -11.52 17.78
C SER A 234 -6.36 -10.09 17.53
N TRP A 235 -6.93 -9.43 18.53
CA TRP A 235 -7.40 -8.03 18.41
C TRP A 235 -6.27 -7.08 17.98
N LYS A 236 -5.04 -7.28 18.47
CA LYS A 236 -3.86 -6.49 18.07
C LYS A 236 -3.58 -6.63 16.57
N LYS A 237 -3.66 -7.85 16.02
CA LYS A 237 -3.48 -8.09 14.59
C LYS A 237 -4.60 -7.45 13.76
N LYS A 238 -5.84 -7.47 14.26
CA LYS A 238 -6.96 -6.77 13.63
C LYS A 238 -6.72 -5.26 13.58
N ALA A 239 -6.28 -4.65 14.68
CA ALA A 239 -5.92 -3.23 14.72
C ALA A 239 -4.80 -2.90 13.72
N VAL A 240 -3.74 -3.72 13.65
CA VAL A 240 -2.66 -3.54 12.67
C VAL A 240 -3.17 -3.64 11.23
N ILE A 241 -4.03 -4.61 10.92
CA ILE A 241 -4.60 -4.76 9.57
C ILE A 241 -5.52 -3.58 9.24
N LEU A 242 -6.31 -3.09 10.20
CA LEU A 242 -7.20 -1.96 10.00
C LEU A 242 -6.45 -0.67 9.65
N ILE A 243 -5.33 -0.42 10.33
CA ILE A 243 -4.50 0.76 10.12
C ILE A 243 -3.67 0.62 8.84
N LEU A 244 -3.03 -0.53 8.60
CA LEU A 244 -2.11 -0.67 7.47
C LEU A 244 -2.83 -1.02 6.17
N ASN A 245 -3.88 -1.83 6.24
CA ASN A 245 -4.61 -2.33 5.07
C ASN A 245 -6.14 -2.20 5.23
N PRO A 246 -6.66 -0.96 5.39
CA PRO A 246 -8.10 -0.75 5.49
C PRO A 246 -8.84 -1.24 4.24
N ALA A 247 -8.20 -1.21 3.06
CA ALA A 247 -8.75 -1.75 1.82
C ALA A 247 -9.08 -3.25 1.91
N HIS A 248 -8.21 -4.07 2.53
CA HIS A 248 -8.51 -5.48 2.78
C HIS A 248 -9.74 -5.64 3.68
N VAL A 249 -9.85 -4.84 4.73
CA VAL A 249 -10.99 -4.90 5.66
C VAL A 249 -12.29 -4.49 4.97
N LEU A 250 -12.28 -3.46 4.12
CA LEU A 250 -13.45 -3.03 3.36
C LEU A 250 -13.93 -4.10 2.37
N ASN A 251 -13.02 -4.88 1.79
CA ASN A 251 -13.36 -5.91 0.83
C ASN A 251 -13.76 -7.24 1.49
N ASN A 252 -13.01 -7.66 2.50
CA ASN A 252 -13.07 -9.03 3.04
C ASN A 252 -13.42 -9.09 4.54
N GLY A 253 -13.51 -7.94 5.21
CA GLY A 253 -13.55 -7.85 6.66
C GLY A 253 -12.25 -8.37 7.30
N PHE A 254 -12.36 -8.87 8.54
CA PHE A 254 -11.27 -9.56 9.23
C PHE A 254 -11.19 -11.06 8.92
N ARG A 255 -11.94 -11.52 7.91
CA ARG A 255 -11.87 -12.90 7.41
C ARG A 255 -10.72 -13.05 6.43
#